data_AF-A0AAF0E2H2-F1
#
_entry.id   AF-A0AAF0E2H2-F1
#
_cell.length_a   1.000
_cell.length_b   1.000
_cell.length_c   1.000
_cell.angle_alpha   90.00
_cell.angle_beta   90.00
_cell.angle_gamma   90.00
#
_symmetry.space_group_name_H-M   'P 1'
#
loop_
_entity.id
_entity.type
_entity.pdbx_description
1 polymer ?
#
loop_
_entity_poly.entity_id
_entity_poly.type
_entity_poly.pdbx_seq_one_letter_code
_entity_poly.pdbx_strand_id
1 'polypeptide(L)'
;MSDRSHVSARPASKTLLNLGNLPPKHDNFKADDQYPRAASRVDPNNPPWPAYRGYHEYSFAHETMGKRLPTILGKAIEDAVKTLNEQYDEEMILDLLRCIEHMQGLMKELQSNSVLRPIVDDGEGDVPLWNKVIAKYFRGKDFMNAPWLFAEAYKYRRLHESFSTSRYWRDYDVFFRQKCDTFSRSNIAVFELSTRFAVPSAIDSGLSDEEREMQRKLLFMELTQICLWGNATDLSLLINMTEEDIKEIQSTGGEHLASTEQNILGNHLGRLWDLVSRMKNGRIDFVLDNAGFELYCDCVYADWLIQAGIAREIHFHGKRIPWFVSDVTRKDWCWLLNSMTYGSLFPDAQPQEAESLRTLGKRWKQYEKEGKWIYEQHPFWCTGYTFWEINTESPDLFHDLCESQLVIFKGDLNHRKLTYDCQAPTSTPFGVAIGPLAKDAGAPPVASLRTIKSDVVVDVPLEVSERLDRDEPGWRISGKYAVVLLSDGSPTPLPAP
;
A
#
# COMPACT_ATOMS: atom_id res chain seq x y z
N MET A 1 -32.64 -17.33 4.58
CA MET A 1 -31.88 -18.53 4.22
C MET A 1 -31.31 -18.32 2.82
N SER A 2 -30.08 -17.81 2.72
CA SER A 2 -29.42 -17.62 1.43
C SER A 2 -28.73 -18.93 1.03
N ASP A 3 -29.04 -19.39 -0.18
CA ASP A 3 -28.49 -20.58 -0.79
C ASP A 3 -26.97 -20.45 -0.95
N ARG A 4 -26.22 -21.23 -0.18
CA ARG A 4 -24.74 -21.25 -0.17
C ARG A 4 -24.13 -21.88 -1.43
N SER A 5 -24.95 -22.33 -2.39
CA SER A 5 -24.48 -22.94 -3.64
C SER A 5 -24.29 -21.95 -4.81
N HIS A 6 -24.64 -20.67 -4.63
CA HIS A 6 -24.52 -19.66 -5.69
C HIS A 6 -23.05 -19.37 -6.04
N VAL A 7 -22.72 -19.21 -7.33
CA VAL A 7 -21.34 -19.04 -7.84
C VAL A 7 -20.62 -17.82 -7.23
N SER A 8 -21.37 -16.81 -6.79
CA SER A 8 -20.88 -15.63 -6.06
C SER A 8 -20.55 -15.87 -4.58
N ALA A 9 -20.90 -17.04 -4.02
CA ALA A 9 -20.61 -17.45 -2.64
C ALA A 9 -19.26 -18.18 -2.51
N ARG A 10 -18.53 -18.39 -3.61
CA ARG A 10 -17.16 -18.91 -3.56
C ARG A 10 -16.21 -17.79 -3.12
N PRO A 11 -15.29 -18.03 -2.16
CA PRO A 11 -14.23 -17.08 -1.88
C PRO A 11 -13.50 -16.75 -3.18
N ALA A 12 -13.03 -15.51 -3.33
CA ALA A 12 -12.20 -15.13 -4.47
C ALA A 12 -11.10 -16.19 -4.58
N SER A 13 -11.12 -16.97 -5.66
CA SER A 13 -10.09 -17.97 -5.91
C SER A 13 -8.77 -17.20 -5.82
N LYS A 14 -7.90 -17.60 -4.88
CA LYS A 14 -6.48 -17.27 -4.95
C LYS A 14 -6.10 -17.70 -6.36
N THR A 15 -5.97 -16.72 -7.27
CA THR A 15 -5.43 -16.99 -8.58
C THR A 15 -3.95 -17.24 -8.32
N LEU A 16 -3.63 -18.44 -7.84
CA LEU A 16 -2.28 -18.98 -7.83
C LEU A 16 -1.90 -19.03 -9.30
N LEU A 17 -1.21 -17.99 -9.74
CA LEU A 17 -0.70 -17.87 -11.08
C LEU A 17 0.31 -18.99 -11.29
N ASN A 18 -0.03 -19.93 -12.17
CA ASN A 18 0.93 -20.89 -12.67
C ASN A 18 1.85 -20.17 -13.67
N LEU A 19 2.95 -19.63 -13.17
CA LEU A 19 3.99 -18.97 -13.97
C LEU A 19 5.04 -19.94 -14.52
N GLY A 20 4.82 -21.26 -14.41
CA GLY A 20 5.78 -22.29 -14.85
C GLY A 20 6.14 -22.23 -16.34
N ASN A 21 5.48 -21.36 -17.12
CA ASN A 21 5.72 -21.16 -18.55
C ASN A 21 6.46 -19.86 -18.89
N LEU A 22 6.84 -19.02 -17.90
CA LEU A 22 7.68 -17.85 -18.19
C LEU A 22 9.12 -18.30 -18.50
N PRO A 23 9.81 -17.68 -19.48
CA PRO A 23 11.23 -17.93 -19.72
C PRO A 23 12.05 -17.68 -18.43
N PRO A 24 13.13 -18.44 -18.19
CA PRO A 24 13.98 -18.20 -17.03
C PRO A 24 14.53 -16.78 -17.03
N LYS A 25 14.44 -16.12 -15.88
CA LYS A 25 14.96 -14.76 -15.68
C LYS A 25 16.48 -14.79 -15.83
N HIS A 26 17.02 -13.93 -16.70
CA HIS A 26 18.46 -13.68 -16.73
C HIS A 26 18.79 -12.64 -15.65
N ASP A 27 18.96 -13.07 -14.39
CA ASP A 27 19.41 -12.16 -13.31
C ASP A 27 20.85 -11.67 -13.52
N ASN A 28 21.59 -12.34 -14.41
CA ASN A 28 22.88 -11.89 -14.89
C ASN A 28 22.72 -10.99 -16.11
N PHE A 29 22.20 -9.78 -15.92
CA PHE A 29 22.94 -8.67 -16.53
C PHE A 29 24.29 -8.71 -15.83
N LYS A 30 25.26 -9.47 -16.37
CA LYS A 30 26.69 -9.23 -16.10
C LYS A 30 26.79 -7.73 -16.06
N ALA A 31 27.23 -7.17 -14.94
CA ALA A 31 27.38 -5.74 -14.78
C ALA A 31 28.04 -5.21 -16.04
N ASP A 32 27.21 -4.75 -16.98
CA ASP A 32 27.67 -3.91 -18.05
C ASP A 32 28.15 -2.72 -17.24
N ASP A 33 29.36 -2.22 -17.46
CA ASP A 33 29.97 -1.12 -16.68
C ASP A 33 29.14 0.20 -16.72
N GLN A 34 27.91 0.12 -17.22
CA GLN A 34 26.88 1.12 -17.42
C GLN A 34 25.87 1.23 -16.26
N TYR A 35 25.83 0.29 -15.30
CA TYR A 35 24.87 0.28 -14.19
C TYR A 35 25.54 0.22 -12.79
N PRO A 36 25.01 0.92 -11.77
CA PRO A 36 23.90 1.86 -11.84
C PRO A 36 24.23 3.09 -12.70
N ARG A 37 23.22 3.68 -13.35
CA ARG A 37 23.39 4.93 -14.10
C ARG A 37 23.87 6.03 -13.16
N ALA A 38 24.74 6.91 -13.67
CA ALA A 38 25.08 8.15 -12.96
C ALA A 38 23.81 8.98 -12.68
N ALA A 39 23.75 9.65 -11.54
CA ALA A 39 22.58 10.41 -11.10
C ALA A 39 22.06 11.41 -12.14
N SER A 40 22.95 12.07 -12.89
CA SER A 40 22.58 13.01 -13.96
C SER A 40 21.92 12.38 -15.19
N ARG A 41 21.89 11.05 -15.27
CA ARG A 41 21.29 10.25 -16.36
C ARG A 41 20.07 9.47 -15.89
N VAL A 42 19.65 9.64 -14.63
CA VAL A 42 18.42 9.05 -14.10
C VAL A 42 17.26 9.99 -14.41
N ASP A 43 16.23 9.45 -15.03
CA ASP A 43 14.97 10.15 -15.30
C ASP A 43 13.80 9.14 -15.30
N PRO A 44 12.53 9.60 -15.30
CA PRO A 44 11.37 8.70 -15.22
C PRO A 44 11.32 7.61 -16.30
N ASN A 45 11.94 7.81 -17.48
CA ASN A 45 12.04 6.79 -18.52
C ASN A 45 13.34 5.96 -18.44
N ASN A 46 14.38 6.47 -17.76
CA ASN A 46 15.69 5.84 -17.63
C ASN A 46 16.07 5.68 -16.15
N PRO A 47 15.58 4.63 -15.46
CA PRO A 47 15.91 4.37 -14.07
C PRO A 47 17.40 4.10 -13.83
N PRO A 48 17.85 4.10 -12.56
CA PRO A 48 19.22 3.78 -12.19
C PRO A 48 19.67 2.38 -12.63
N TRP A 49 18.74 1.42 -12.71
CA TRP A 49 18.91 0.09 -13.33
C TRP A 49 17.93 -0.08 -14.50
N PRO A 50 18.03 -1.14 -15.32
CA PRO A 50 17.05 -1.38 -16.37
C PRO A 50 15.60 -1.36 -15.86
N ALA A 51 14.70 -0.66 -16.56
CA ALA A 51 13.29 -0.59 -16.20
C ALA A 51 12.59 -1.94 -16.44
N TYR A 52 11.58 -2.28 -15.64
CA TYR A 52 10.58 -3.24 -16.08
C TYR A 52 9.64 -2.58 -17.10
N ARG A 53 9.30 -3.29 -18.18
CA ARG A 53 8.47 -2.78 -19.28
C ARG A 53 7.55 -3.89 -19.77
N GLY A 54 6.42 -3.52 -20.37
CA GLY A 54 5.42 -4.48 -20.82
C GLY A 54 5.92 -5.45 -21.88
N TYR A 55 6.93 -5.09 -22.69
CA TYR A 55 7.50 -6.02 -23.68
C TYR A 55 8.50 -7.04 -23.10
N HIS A 56 8.86 -6.95 -21.81
CA HIS A 56 9.76 -7.91 -21.17
C HIS A 56 9.00 -9.19 -20.79
N GLU A 57 8.91 -10.14 -21.71
CA GLU A 57 8.16 -11.40 -21.55
C GLU A 57 8.56 -12.24 -20.33
N TYR A 58 9.78 -12.05 -19.81
CA TYR A 58 10.26 -12.71 -18.58
C TYR A 58 9.77 -12.06 -17.27
N SER A 59 9.10 -10.90 -17.34
CA SER A 59 8.75 -10.09 -16.17
C SER A 59 7.25 -10.05 -15.92
N PHE A 60 6.87 -9.81 -14.68
CA PHE A 60 5.48 -9.61 -14.31
C PHE A 60 4.87 -8.33 -14.90
N ALA A 61 5.70 -7.37 -15.33
CA ALA A 61 5.25 -6.23 -16.10
C ALA A 61 4.54 -6.67 -17.40
N HIS A 62 5.06 -7.67 -18.12
CA HIS A 62 4.42 -8.17 -19.34
C HIS A 62 3.03 -8.75 -19.07
N GLU A 63 2.92 -9.60 -18.05
CA GLU A 63 1.64 -10.18 -17.64
C GLU A 63 0.65 -9.10 -17.17
N THR A 64 1.15 -8.12 -16.42
CA THR A 64 0.33 -7.04 -15.89
C THR A 64 -0.20 -6.16 -17.00
N MET A 65 0.68 -5.67 -17.89
CA MET A 65 0.30 -4.79 -18.99
C MET A 65 -0.57 -5.51 -20.03
N GLY A 66 -0.22 -6.74 -20.40
CA GLY A 66 -0.91 -7.49 -21.44
C GLY A 66 -2.24 -8.12 -21.03
N LYS A 67 -2.42 -8.49 -19.75
CA LYS A 67 -3.61 -9.24 -19.30
C LYS A 67 -4.31 -8.62 -18.09
N ARG A 68 -3.56 -8.23 -17.04
CA ARG A 68 -4.20 -7.80 -15.78
C ARG A 68 -4.86 -6.43 -15.91
N LEU A 69 -4.22 -5.44 -16.55
CA LEU A 69 -4.81 -4.11 -16.69
C LEU A 69 -6.10 -4.11 -17.53
N PRO A 70 -6.17 -4.80 -18.69
CA PRO A 70 -7.43 -5.01 -19.40
C PRO A 70 -8.47 -5.71 -18.52
N THR A 71 -8.10 -6.78 -17.82
CA THR A 71 -9.03 -7.51 -16.94
C THR A 71 -9.62 -6.60 -15.84
N ILE A 72 -8.79 -5.79 -15.19
CA ILE A 72 -9.22 -4.84 -14.15
C ILE A 72 -10.15 -3.78 -14.75
N LEU A 73 -9.83 -3.25 -15.92
CA LEU A 73 -10.70 -2.27 -16.59
C LEU A 73 -12.04 -2.88 -17.00
N GLY A 74 -12.06 -4.14 -17.44
CA GLY A 74 -13.29 -4.88 -17.74
C GLY A 74 -14.20 -4.98 -16.52
N LYS A 75 -13.65 -5.38 -15.37
CA LYS A 75 -14.40 -5.42 -14.10
C LYS A 75 -14.90 -4.04 -13.64
N ALA A 76 -14.11 -2.99 -13.84
CA ALA A 76 -14.54 -1.63 -13.55
C ALA A 76 -15.72 -1.20 -14.45
N ILE A 77 -15.71 -1.58 -15.73
CA ILE A 77 -16.83 -1.34 -16.64
C ILE A 77 -18.08 -2.10 -16.19
N GLU A 78 -17.93 -3.37 -15.78
CA GLU A 78 -19.04 -4.16 -15.22
C GLU A 78 -19.64 -3.51 -13.98
N ASP A 79 -18.81 -2.98 -13.07
CA ASP A 79 -19.27 -2.25 -11.89
C ASP A 79 -20.01 -0.95 -12.24
N ALA A 80 -19.51 -0.18 -13.21
CA ALA A 80 -20.20 1.02 -13.70
C ALA A 80 -21.55 0.68 -14.37
N VAL A 81 -21.62 -0.42 -15.14
CA VAL A 81 -22.87 -0.92 -15.73
C VAL A 81 -23.86 -1.36 -14.66
N LYS A 82 -23.38 -1.95 -13.55
CA LYS A 82 -24.25 -2.25 -12.41
C LYS A 82 -24.89 -0.98 -11.85
N THR A 83 -24.11 0.08 -11.64
CA THR A 83 -24.62 1.39 -11.19
C THR A 83 -25.62 1.99 -12.17
N LEU A 84 -25.34 1.88 -13.46
CA LEU A 84 -26.22 2.35 -14.52
C LEU A 84 -27.62 1.73 -14.41
N ASN A 85 -27.68 0.42 -14.18
CA ASN A 85 -28.94 -0.32 -14.05
C ASN A 85 -29.69 -0.03 -12.73
N GLU A 86 -29.05 0.65 -11.78
CA GLU A 86 -29.66 1.11 -10.52
C GLU A 86 -30.20 2.56 -10.63
N GLN A 87 -29.95 3.26 -11.74
CA GLN A 87 -30.41 4.64 -11.95
C GLN A 87 -31.82 4.71 -12.56
N TYR A 88 -32.55 5.75 -12.20
CA TYR A 88 -33.87 6.08 -12.77
C TYR A 88 -33.91 7.44 -13.48
N ASP A 89 -32.96 8.34 -13.18
CA ASP A 89 -32.88 9.66 -13.78
C ASP A 89 -32.18 9.60 -15.15
N GLU A 90 -32.86 10.10 -16.20
CA GLU A 90 -32.38 10.01 -17.59
C GLU A 90 -31.07 10.78 -17.80
N GLU A 91 -30.89 11.96 -17.19
CA GLU A 91 -29.66 12.73 -17.37
C GLU A 91 -28.47 12.02 -16.72
N MET A 92 -28.66 11.45 -15.53
CA MET A 92 -27.62 10.67 -14.85
C MET A 92 -27.25 9.40 -15.63
N ILE A 93 -28.25 8.71 -16.21
CA ILE A 93 -28.05 7.53 -17.07
C ILE A 93 -27.22 7.89 -18.30
N LEU A 94 -27.62 8.93 -19.04
CA LEU A 94 -26.91 9.36 -20.24
C LEU A 94 -25.48 9.84 -19.94
N ASP A 95 -25.26 10.48 -18.78
CA ASP A 95 -23.93 10.90 -18.35
C ASP A 95 -23.03 9.72 -17.96
N LEU A 96 -23.57 8.70 -17.28
CA LEU A 96 -22.81 7.50 -16.95
C LEU A 96 -22.50 6.66 -18.19
N LEU A 97 -23.41 6.59 -19.17
CA LEU A 97 -23.16 5.94 -20.45
C LEU A 97 -21.94 6.55 -21.17
N ARG A 98 -21.82 7.87 -21.18
CA ARG A 98 -20.62 8.55 -21.72
C ARG A 98 -19.34 8.17 -20.98
N CYS A 99 -19.40 8.07 -19.65
CA CYS A 99 -18.25 7.61 -18.85
C CYS A 99 -17.84 6.18 -19.23
N ILE A 100 -18.82 5.28 -19.40
CA ILE A 100 -18.59 3.90 -19.81
C ILE A 100 -17.99 3.84 -21.23
N GLU A 101 -18.47 4.67 -22.17
CA GLU A 101 -17.90 4.79 -23.51
C GLU A 101 -16.42 5.24 -23.47
N HIS A 102 -16.08 6.21 -22.62
CA HIS A 102 -14.69 6.61 -22.41
C HIS A 102 -13.82 5.47 -21.85
N MET A 103 -14.33 4.69 -20.89
CA MET A 103 -13.63 3.51 -20.36
C MET A 103 -13.43 2.44 -21.44
N GLN A 104 -14.40 2.21 -22.30
CA GLN A 104 -14.28 1.31 -23.45
C GLN A 104 -13.27 1.83 -24.48
N GLY A 105 -13.19 3.15 -24.67
CA GLY A 105 -12.13 3.80 -25.44
C GLY A 105 -10.74 3.49 -24.87
N LEU A 106 -10.55 3.67 -23.56
CA LEU A 106 -9.31 3.31 -22.87
C LEU A 106 -8.98 1.81 -23.01
N MET A 107 -9.98 0.92 -22.95
CA MET A 107 -9.79 -0.51 -23.18
C MET A 107 -9.22 -0.77 -24.58
N LYS A 108 -9.78 -0.13 -25.60
CA LYS A 108 -9.28 -0.26 -26.98
C LYS A 108 -7.83 0.24 -27.08
N GLU A 109 -7.53 1.39 -26.49
CA GLU A 109 -6.17 1.94 -26.46
C GLU A 109 -5.15 1.00 -25.82
N LEU A 110 -5.51 0.34 -24.71
CA LEU A 110 -4.67 -0.67 -24.06
C LEU A 110 -4.44 -1.88 -24.98
N GLN A 111 -5.49 -2.39 -25.62
CA GLN A 111 -5.42 -3.58 -26.49
C GLN A 111 -4.66 -3.32 -27.80
N SER A 112 -4.74 -2.10 -28.35
CA SER A 112 -4.05 -1.71 -29.58
C SER A 112 -2.65 -1.13 -29.36
N ASN A 113 -2.16 -1.10 -28.11
CA ASN A 113 -0.90 -0.44 -27.73
C ASN A 113 -0.81 0.99 -28.27
N SER A 114 -1.88 1.77 -28.08
CA SER A 114 -1.91 3.15 -28.52
C SER A 114 -0.85 4.00 -27.80
N VAL A 115 -0.32 4.98 -28.52
CA VAL A 115 0.62 5.96 -27.97
C VAL A 115 -0.03 6.73 -26.83
N LEU A 116 0.72 6.95 -25.75
CA LEU A 116 0.29 7.71 -24.60
C LEU A 116 -0.01 9.16 -25.02
N ARG A 117 -1.22 9.64 -24.71
CA ARG A 117 -1.63 11.02 -24.96
C ARG A 117 -1.56 11.89 -23.70
N PRO A 118 -1.47 13.22 -23.82
CA PRO A 118 -1.70 14.12 -22.70
C PRO A 118 -3.04 13.82 -21.99
N ILE A 119 -3.07 14.04 -20.68
CA ILE A 119 -4.29 14.07 -19.87
C ILE A 119 -5.05 15.36 -20.24
N VAL A 120 -6.35 15.24 -20.49
CA VAL A 120 -7.21 16.42 -20.72
C VAL A 120 -7.32 17.21 -19.42
N ASP A 121 -7.50 18.52 -19.56
CA ASP A 121 -7.73 19.36 -18.39
C ASP A 121 -9.12 19.07 -17.81
N ASP A 122 -9.14 18.35 -16.69
CA ASP A 122 -10.33 18.00 -15.91
C ASP A 122 -10.40 18.77 -14.58
N GLY A 123 -9.56 19.80 -14.40
CA GLY A 123 -9.51 20.62 -13.20
C GLY A 123 -8.74 20.01 -12.02
N GLU A 124 -8.17 18.81 -12.17
CA GLU A 124 -7.32 18.22 -11.13
C GLU A 124 -5.91 18.85 -11.09
N GLY A 125 -5.39 19.07 -9.88
CA GLY A 125 -4.07 19.69 -9.68
C GLY A 125 -2.88 18.84 -10.20
N ASP A 126 -3.10 17.59 -10.58
CA ASP A 126 -2.06 16.69 -11.10
C ASP A 126 -1.84 16.78 -12.62
N VAL A 127 -2.77 17.42 -13.37
CA VAL A 127 -2.73 17.49 -14.84
C VAL A 127 -1.40 18.10 -15.34
N PRO A 128 -0.87 19.20 -14.76
CA PRO A 128 0.41 19.76 -15.20
C PRO A 128 1.58 18.79 -15.00
N LEU A 129 1.60 18.03 -13.90
CA LEU A 129 2.65 17.05 -13.61
C LEU A 129 2.64 15.92 -14.64
N TRP A 130 1.45 15.37 -14.94
CA TRP A 130 1.28 14.34 -15.97
C TRP A 130 1.68 14.82 -17.37
N ASN A 131 1.22 15.99 -17.78
CA ASN A 131 1.50 16.50 -19.12
C ASN A 131 2.97 16.89 -19.29
N LYS A 132 3.62 17.42 -18.23
CA LYS A 132 5.07 17.67 -18.21
C LYS A 132 5.87 16.38 -18.43
N VAL A 133 5.59 15.34 -17.65
CA VAL A 133 6.36 14.08 -17.72
C VAL A 133 6.13 13.34 -19.03
N ILE A 134 4.90 13.32 -19.55
CA ILE A 134 4.56 12.72 -20.85
C ILE A 134 5.32 13.43 -21.98
N ALA A 135 5.24 14.77 -22.03
CA ALA A 135 5.88 15.55 -23.08
C ALA A 135 7.41 15.43 -23.04
N LYS A 136 8.00 15.39 -21.84
CA LYS A 136 9.46 15.39 -21.66
C LYS A 136 10.09 14.01 -21.88
N TYR A 137 9.48 12.94 -21.38
CA TYR A 137 10.13 11.62 -21.31
C TYR A 137 9.41 10.51 -22.07
N PHE A 138 8.11 10.67 -22.37
CA PHE A 138 7.28 9.59 -22.92
C PHE A 138 6.63 9.91 -24.28
N ARG A 139 7.13 10.92 -24.99
CA ARG A 139 6.66 11.24 -26.34
C ARG A 139 6.85 10.03 -27.27
N GLY A 140 5.75 9.58 -27.89
CA GLY A 140 5.75 8.43 -28.80
C GLY A 140 5.89 7.08 -28.10
N LYS A 141 5.84 7.02 -26.76
CA LYS A 141 5.75 5.75 -26.02
C LYS A 141 4.31 5.29 -25.96
N ASP A 142 4.12 3.98 -25.77
CA ASP A 142 2.85 3.32 -25.50
C ASP A 142 2.91 2.62 -24.13
N PHE A 143 1.84 1.90 -23.77
CA PHE A 143 1.75 1.15 -22.52
C PHE A 143 2.80 0.03 -22.39
N MET A 144 3.27 -0.56 -23.50
CA MET A 144 4.24 -1.66 -23.46
C MET A 144 5.67 -1.15 -23.37
N ASN A 145 5.94 0.00 -23.97
CA ASN A 145 7.28 0.56 -24.13
C ASN A 145 7.65 1.58 -23.05
N ALA A 146 6.69 2.18 -22.34
CA ALA A 146 6.98 2.97 -21.14
C ALA A 146 7.36 2.07 -19.94
N PRO A 147 8.09 2.59 -18.92
CA PRO A 147 8.34 1.87 -17.68
C PRO A 147 7.02 1.44 -17.04
N TRP A 148 7.01 0.23 -16.49
CA TRP A 148 5.80 -0.41 -15.97
C TRP A 148 5.07 0.47 -14.95
N LEU A 149 5.77 0.96 -13.91
CA LEU A 149 5.20 1.87 -12.91
C LEU A 149 4.46 3.06 -13.54
N PHE A 150 5.09 3.74 -14.51
CA PHE A 150 4.50 4.89 -15.17
C PHE A 150 3.26 4.51 -15.98
N ALA A 151 3.36 3.46 -16.81
CA ALA A 151 2.28 3.03 -17.68
C ALA A 151 1.06 2.54 -16.89
N GLU A 152 1.29 1.82 -15.79
CA GLU A 152 0.24 1.35 -14.89
C GLU A 152 -0.44 2.51 -14.16
N ALA A 153 0.33 3.45 -13.60
CA ALA A 153 -0.19 4.67 -12.99
C ALA A 153 -1.01 5.51 -13.99
N TYR A 154 -0.50 5.68 -15.21
CA TYR A 154 -1.17 6.42 -16.27
C TYR A 154 -2.53 5.80 -16.62
N LYS A 155 -2.63 4.46 -16.67
CA LYS A 155 -3.91 3.76 -16.87
C LYS A 155 -4.94 4.14 -15.80
N TYR A 156 -4.57 4.21 -14.52
CA TYR A 156 -5.50 4.61 -13.45
C TYR A 156 -5.88 6.09 -13.55
N ARG A 157 -4.94 6.96 -13.92
CA ARG A 157 -5.26 8.37 -14.15
C ARG A 157 -6.24 8.57 -15.32
N ARG A 158 -6.07 7.83 -16.41
CA ARG A 158 -6.98 7.81 -17.58
C ARG A 158 -8.33 7.19 -17.26
N LEU A 159 -8.39 6.22 -16.35
CA LEU A 159 -9.64 5.69 -15.83
C LEU A 159 -10.40 6.77 -15.04
N HIS A 160 -9.73 7.49 -14.15
CA HIS A 160 -10.35 8.61 -13.44
C HIS A 160 -10.81 9.72 -14.39
N GLU A 161 -10.03 10.03 -15.43
CA GLU A 161 -10.40 10.98 -16.50
C GLU A 161 -11.73 10.62 -17.19
N SER A 162 -12.10 9.33 -17.22
CA SER A 162 -13.39 8.91 -17.78
C SER A 162 -14.59 9.43 -16.98
N PHE A 163 -14.37 9.81 -15.72
CA PHE A 163 -15.38 10.29 -14.78
C PHE A 163 -15.18 11.76 -14.40
N SER A 164 -13.95 12.25 -14.29
CA SER A 164 -13.68 13.61 -13.76
C SER A 164 -14.35 14.73 -14.57
N THR A 165 -14.52 14.54 -15.87
CA THR A 165 -15.22 15.47 -16.77
C THR A 165 -16.76 15.32 -16.75
N SER A 166 -17.29 14.31 -16.06
CA SER A 166 -18.72 14.07 -15.91
C SER A 166 -19.37 15.16 -15.05
N ARG A 167 -20.65 15.44 -15.34
CA ARG A 167 -21.47 16.35 -14.55
C ARG A 167 -21.93 15.71 -13.25
N TYR A 168 -22.33 14.44 -13.28
CA TYR A 168 -22.95 13.74 -12.15
C TYR A 168 -22.05 12.70 -11.47
N TRP A 169 -21.01 12.23 -12.16
CA TRP A 169 -20.21 11.07 -11.74
C TRP A 169 -18.74 11.42 -11.48
N ARG A 170 -18.39 12.70 -11.30
CA ARG A 170 -17.01 13.16 -11.07
C ARG A 170 -16.25 12.36 -10.02
N ASP A 171 -16.90 12.11 -8.88
CA ASP A 171 -16.28 11.42 -7.76
C ASP A 171 -16.63 9.92 -7.73
N TYR A 172 -17.14 9.36 -8.82
CA TYR A 172 -17.52 7.95 -8.86
C TYR A 172 -16.29 7.05 -8.72
N ASP A 173 -16.40 6.05 -7.84
CA ASP A 173 -15.35 5.08 -7.57
C ASP A 173 -15.83 3.68 -7.95
N VAL A 174 -15.37 3.23 -9.12
CA VAL A 174 -15.62 1.90 -9.71
C VAL A 174 -15.12 0.74 -8.83
N PHE A 175 -14.31 1.01 -7.81
CA PHE A 175 -13.75 -0.01 -6.92
C PHE A 175 -14.35 0.02 -5.52
N PHE A 176 -15.18 1.02 -5.19
CA PHE A 176 -15.70 1.22 -3.85
C PHE A 176 -16.50 0.01 -3.34
N ARG A 177 -17.37 -0.57 -4.18
CA ARG A 177 -18.14 -1.77 -3.81
C ARG A 177 -17.21 -2.93 -3.42
N GLN A 178 -16.18 -3.19 -4.23
CA GLN A 178 -15.21 -4.26 -3.96
C GLN A 178 -14.44 -4.01 -2.66
N LYS A 179 -14.04 -2.76 -2.37
CA LYS A 179 -13.35 -2.39 -1.12
C LYS A 179 -14.23 -2.67 0.10
N CYS A 180 -15.48 -2.23 0.07
CA CYS A 180 -16.45 -2.48 1.12
C CYS A 180 -16.73 -3.99 1.33
N ASP A 181 -16.92 -4.74 0.24
CA ASP A 181 -17.17 -6.19 0.28
C ASP A 181 -15.99 -6.98 0.84
N THR A 182 -14.75 -6.50 0.62
CA THR A 182 -13.56 -7.17 1.14
C THR A 182 -13.46 -7.01 2.66
N PHE A 183 -13.77 -5.81 3.18
CA PHE A 183 -13.79 -5.58 4.62
C PHE A 183 -14.89 -6.37 5.33
N SER A 184 -16.11 -6.41 4.76
CA SER A 184 -17.25 -7.12 5.37
C SER A 184 -17.03 -8.63 5.50
N ARG A 185 -16.11 -9.21 4.71
CA ARG A 185 -15.72 -10.63 4.76
C ARG A 185 -14.61 -10.92 5.78
N SER A 186 -14.05 -9.91 6.42
CA SER A 186 -12.95 -10.03 7.38
C SER A 186 -13.42 -10.01 8.84
N ASN A 187 -14.70 -10.36 9.08
CA ASN A 187 -15.38 -10.19 10.37
C ASN A 187 -14.64 -10.83 11.56
N ILE A 188 -14.13 -12.05 11.40
CA ILE A 188 -13.41 -12.77 12.48
C ILE A 188 -12.19 -11.96 12.93
N ALA A 189 -11.33 -11.59 11.98
CA ALA A 189 -10.11 -10.84 12.27
C ALA A 189 -10.38 -9.42 12.78
N VAL A 190 -11.44 -8.77 12.25
CA VAL A 190 -11.88 -7.46 12.70
C VAL A 190 -12.28 -7.51 14.17
N PHE A 191 -13.11 -8.48 14.57
CA PHE A 191 -13.61 -8.59 15.93
C PHE A 191 -12.58 -9.06 16.95
N GLU A 192 -11.65 -9.90 16.53
CA GLU A 192 -10.52 -10.30 17.37
C GLU A 192 -9.68 -9.09 17.76
N LEU A 193 -9.26 -8.29 16.77
CA LEU A 193 -8.53 -7.05 17.02
C LEU A 193 -9.38 -6.03 17.79
N SER A 194 -10.66 -5.85 17.45
CA SER A 194 -11.47 -4.86 18.14
C SER A 194 -11.69 -5.22 19.59
N THR A 195 -11.90 -6.49 19.91
CA THR A 195 -12.12 -6.95 21.28
C THR A 195 -10.85 -6.82 22.10
N ARG A 196 -9.69 -7.15 21.54
CA ARG A 196 -8.39 -7.00 22.19
C ARG A 196 -8.02 -5.55 22.49
N PHE A 197 -8.28 -4.63 21.56
CA PHE A 197 -7.84 -3.24 21.66
C PHE A 197 -8.94 -2.26 22.09
N ALA A 198 -10.19 -2.68 22.26
CA ALA A 198 -11.29 -1.79 22.64
C ALA A 198 -11.00 -1.05 23.96
N VAL A 199 -10.45 -1.75 24.94
CA VAL A 199 -10.05 -1.15 26.21
C VAL A 199 -8.54 -0.86 26.16
N PRO A 200 -8.11 0.39 26.36
CA PRO A 200 -6.70 0.72 26.54
C PRO A 200 -6.08 -0.18 27.61
N SER A 201 -4.96 -0.84 27.30
CA SER A 201 -4.21 -1.59 28.30
C SER A 201 -3.81 -0.63 29.43
N ALA A 202 -4.31 -0.89 30.64
CA ALA A 202 -3.81 -0.18 31.80
C ALA A 202 -2.33 -0.49 31.95
N ILE A 203 -1.49 0.52 32.20
CA ILE A 203 -0.10 0.29 32.58
C ILE A 203 -0.16 -0.50 33.90
N ASP A 204 0.22 -1.77 33.86
CA ASP A 204 0.27 -2.58 35.07
C ASP A 204 1.38 -2.02 35.97
N SER A 205 0.94 -1.35 37.05
CA SER A 205 1.83 -0.75 38.03
C SER A 205 2.70 -1.77 38.77
N GLY A 206 2.38 -3.07 38.66
CA GLY A 206 3.13 -4.17 39.27
C GLY A 206 4.34 -4.67 38.48
N LEU A 207 4.49 -4.31 37.21
CA LEU A 207 5.61 -4.74 36.37
C LEU A 207 6.86 -3.87 36.58
N SER A 208 8.05 -4.46 36.52
CA SER A 208 9.33 -3.75 36.42
C SER A 208 9.44 -2.96 35.11
N ASP A 209 10.37 -2.01 35.03
CA ASP A 209 10.60 -1.22 33.82
C ASP A 209 11.07 -2.11 32.65
N GLU A 210 11.92 -3.12 32.92
CA GLU A 210 12.36 -4.07 31.90
C GLU A 210 11.21 -4.92 31.35
N GLU A 211 10.30 -5.40 32.21
CA GLU A 211 9.13 -6.18 31.79
C GLU A 211 8.17 -5.35 30.94
N ARG A 212 7.97 -4.07 31.29
CA ARG A 212 7.13 -3.15 30.50
C ARG A 212 7.74 -2.88 29.13
N GLU A 213 9.05 -2.66 29.05
CA GLU A 213 9.73 -2.45 27.77
C GLU A 213 9.64 -3.70 26.88
N MET A 214 9.84 -4.89 27.47
CA MET A 214 9.71 -6.16 26.75
C MET A 214 8.29 -6.38 26.22
N GLN A 215 7.25 -6.15 27.03
CA GLN A 215 5.87 -6.22 26.58
C GLN A 215 5.58 -5.23 25.44
N ARG A 216 6.08 -3.99 25.56
CA ARG A 216 5.93 -2.97 24.51
C ARG A 216 6.61 -3.38 23.21
N LYS A 217 7.79 -4.01 23.30
CA LYS A 217 8.52 -4.57 22.16
C LYS A 217 7.74 -5.68 21.48
N LEU A 218 7.23 -6.65 22.24
CA LEU A 218 6.46 -7.76 21.69
C LEU A 218 5.20 -7.28 20.97
N LEU A 219 4.45 -6.37 21.60
CA LEU A 219 3.25 -5.79 21.00
C LEU A 219 3.57 -4.98 19.74
N PHE A 220 4.70 -4.26 19.73
CA PHE A 220 5.20 -3.60 18.52
C PHE A 220 5.50 -4.59 17.39
N MET A 221 6.21 -5.69 17.69
CA MET A 221 6.56 -6.69 16.67
C MET A 221 5.30 -7.29 16.06
N GLU A 222 4.34 -7.63 16.90
CA GLU A 222 3.05 -8.18 16.48
C GLU A 222 2.24 -7.19 15.63
N LEU A 223 2.04 -5.96 16.10
CA LEU A 223 1.29 -4.94 15.37
C LEU A 223 1.97 -4.55 14.05
N THR A 224 3.30 -4.52 14.02
CA THR A 224 4.04 -4.27 12.78
C THR A 224 3.82 -5.40 11.77
N GLN A 225 3.78 -6.67 12.22
CA GLN A 225 3.48 -7.80 11.35
C GLN A 225 2.01 -7.82 10.89
N ILE A 226 1.05 -7.50 11.75
CA ILE A 226 -0.37 -7.34 11.38
C ILE A 226 -0.51 -6.24 10.31
N CYS A 227 0.16 -5.10 10.51
CA CYS A 227 0.22 -4.01 9.55
C CYS A 227 0.91 -4.43 8.23
N LEU A 228 1.97 -5.23 8.28
CA LEU A 228 2.71 -5.74 7.11
C LEU A 228 1.88 -6.69 6.24
N TRP A 229 1.23 -7.66 6.87
CA TRP A 229 0.52 -8.74 6.17
C TRP A 229 -0.92 -8.35 5.82
N GLY A 230 -1.58 -7.51 6.63
CA GLY A 230 -2.92 -7.00 6.37
C GLY A 230 -3.91 -8.11 6.01
N ASN A 231 -4.45 -8.09 4.79
CA ASN A 231 -5.38 -9.12 4.28
C ASN A 231 -4.76 -10.52 4.12
N ALA A 232 -3.43 -10.64 4.19
CA ALA A 232 -2.69 -11.91 4.17
C ALA A 232 -2.28 -12.38 5.58
N THR A 233 -2.70 -11.68 6.64
CA THR A 233 -2.43 -12.07 8.03
C THR A 233 -3.01 -13.46 8.27
N ASP A 234 -2.17 -14.40 8.70
CA ASP A 234 -2.63 -15.69 9.16
C ASP A 234 -3.51 -15.48 10.40
N LEU A 235 -4.73 -16.01 10.41
CA LEU A 235 -5.60 -15.92 11.57
C LEU A 235 -4.94 -16.52 12.81
N SER A 236 -3.95 -17.43 12.66
CA SER A 236 -3.13 -17.94 13.77
C SER A 236 -2.37 -16.83 14.50
N LEU A 237 -1.94 -15.76 13.82
CA LEU A 237 -1.33 -14.59 14.45
C LEU A 237 -2.32 -13.79 15.29
N LEU A 238 -3.61 -13.94 15.01
CA LEU A 238 -4.67 -13.21 15.67
C LEU A 238 -5.30 -14.03 16.81
N ILE A 239 -4.99 -15.31 16.98
CA ILE A 239 -5.63 -16.12 18.03
C ILE A 239 -5.16 -15.63 19.41
N ASN A 240 -6.08 -14.98 20.13
CA ASN A 240 -6.08 -14.68 21.57
C ASN A 240 -4.80 -15.08 22.30
N MET A 241 -3.82 -14.17 22.35
CA MET A 241 -2.73 -14.27 23.31
C MET A 241 -3.30 -14.01 24.70
N THR A 242 -3.64 -15.07 25.44
CA THR A 242 -3.98 -14.97 26.85
C THR A 242 -2.75 -14.48 27.64
N GLU A 243 -2.92 -13.99 28.88
CA GLU A 243 -1.78 -13.69 29.76
C GLU A 243 -0.87 -14.92 29.97
N GLU A 244 -1.45 -16.12 29.85
CA GLU A 244 -0.73 -17.40 29.88
C GLU A 244 0.06 -17.63 28.59
N ASP A 245 -0.47 -17.30 27.41
CA ASP A 245 0.28 -17.35 26.14
C ASP A 245 1.40 -16.30 26.08
N ILE A 246 1.21 -15.13 26.69
CA ILE A 246 2.29 -14.13 26.84
C ILE A 246 3.40 -14.68 27.74
N LYS A 247 3.05 -15.39 28.83
CA LYS A 247 4.01 -16.08 29.70
C LYS A 247 4.65 -17.30 29.02
N GLU A 248 3.93 -17.99 28.13
CA GLU A 248 4.51 -19.06 27.31
C GLU A 248 5.42 -18.51 26.21
N ILE A 249 5.11 -17.36 25.60
CA ILE A 249 6.06 -16.64 24.73
C ILE A 249 7.29 -16.18 25.53
N GLN A 250 7.12 -15.77 26.80
CA GLN A 250 8.24 -15.45 27.70
C GLN A 250 9.10 -16.69 28.05
N SER A 251 8.52 -17.89 28.08
CA SER A 251 9.23 -19.14 28.40
C SER A 251 9.78 -19.90 27.19
N THR A 252 9.14 -19.76 26.02
CA THR A 252 9.52 -20.39 24.73
C THR A 252 10.27 -19.44 23.78
N GLY A 253 10.31 -18.13 24.07
CA GLY A 253 11.03 -17.14 23.27
C GLY A 253 10.30 -16.67 22.01
N GLY A 254 8.98 -16.83 21.91
CA GLY A 254 8.17 -16.26 20.81
C GLY A 254 8.11 -17.10 19.53
N GLU A 255 8.08 -18.43 19.65
CA GLU A 255 8.01 -19.36 18.51
C GLU A 255 6.88 -19.07 17.50
N HIS A 256 5.77 -18.44 17.93
CA HIS A 256 4.66 -18.10 17.03
C HIS A 256 4.96 -16.90 16.11
N LEU A 257 5.69 -15.88 16.58
CA LEU A 257 6.20 -14.76 15.75
C LEU A 257 7.33 -15.23 14.83
N ALA A 258 8.13 -16.20 15.29
CA ALA A 258 9.26 -16.74 14.52
C ALA A 258 8.82 -17.45 13.23
N SER A 259 7.62 -18.05 13.16
CA SER A 259 7.15 -18.75 11.96
C SER A 259 6.71 -17.79 10.84
N THR A 260 6.17 -16.62 11.17
CA THR A 260 5.82 -15.58 10.19
C THR A 260 7.00 -14.68 9.84
N GLU A 261 7.95 -14.48 10.76
CA GLU A 261 9.23 -13.83 10.47
C GLU A 261 10.08 -14.59 9.44
N GLN A 262 9.95 -15.91 9.34
CA GLN A 262 10.64 -16.72 8.32
C GLN A 262 10.34 -16.28 6.88
N ASN A 263 9.17 -15.69 6.64
CA ASN A 263 8.79 -15.19 5.32
C ASN A 263 9.16 -13.71 5.12
N ILE A 264 9.77 -13.04 6.11
CA ILE A 264 10.30 -11.68 6.00
C ILE A 264 11.77 -11.77 5.58
N LEU A 265 12.03 -11.62 4.28
CA LEU A 265 13.35 -11.89 3.69
C LEU A 265 14.39 -10.81 4.00
N GLY A 266 13.97 -9.55 3.99
CA GLY A 266 14.75 -8.40 4.46
C GLY A 266 14.08 -7.89 5.73
N ASN A 267 14.70 -8.12 6.89
CA ASN A 267 14.04 -7.94 8.18
C ASN A 267 14.78 -6.92 9.07
N HIS A 268 14.33 -5.66 9.03
CA HIS A 268 14.78 -4.57 9.90
C HIS A 268 13.80 -4.30 11.06
N LEU A 269 12.94 -5.25 11.44
CA LEU A 269 12.00 -5.09 12.56
C LEU A 269 12.69 -4.65 13.85
N GLY A 270 13.85 -5.25 14.18
CA GLY A 270 14.65 -4.86 15.34
C GLY A 270 15.14 -3.41 15.28
N ARG A 271 15.67 -2.98 14.11
CA ARG A 271 16.11 -1.59 13.91
C ARG A 271 14.94 -0.61 13.97
N LEU A 272 13.78 -1.01 13.45
CA LEU A 272 12.57 -0.19 13.50
C LEU A 272 12.08 -0.05 14.95
N TRP A 273 12.12 -1.12 15.74
CA TRP A 273 11.84 -1.05 17.18
C TRP A 273 12.81 -0.09 17.87
N ASP A 274 14.11 -0.19 17.63
CA ASP A 274 15.11 0.68 18.27
C ASP A 274 14.87 2.15 17.94
N LEU A 275 14.38 2.47 16.74
CA LEU A 275 13.99 3.82 16.36
C LEU A 275 12.71 4.26 17.08
N VAL A 276 11.64 3.47 16.97
CA VAL A 276 10.31 3.77 17.52
C VAL A 276 10.31 3.80 19.05
N SER A 277 11.14 2.98 19.69
CA SER A 277 11.18 2.85 21.15
C SER A 277 11.74 4.09 21.85
N ARG A 278 12.53 4.90 21.12
CA ARG A 278 13.14 6.15 21.60
C ARG A 278 12.25 7.38 21.36
N MET A 279 11.21 7.28 20.53
CA MET A 279 10.29 8.37 20.26
C MET A 279 9.40 8.66 21.47
N LYS A 280 9.10 9.95 21.67
CA LYS A 280 8.16 10.42 22.69
C LYS A 280 7.36 11.56 22.12
N ASN A 281 6.04 11.39 22.04
CA ASN A 281 5.10 12.41 21.56
C ASN A 281 5.47 13.00 20.18
N GLY A 282 5.99 12.17 19.27
CA GLY A 282 6.41 12.57 17.93
C GLY A 282 5.29 12.62 16.89
N ARG A 283 5.65 13.00 15.66
CA ARG A 283 4.86 12.81 14.44
C ARG A 283 5.32 11.53 13.72
N ILE A 284 4.39 10.66 13.37
CA ILE A 284 4.64 9.48 12.51
C ILE A 284 3.66 9.53 11.33
N ASP A 285 4.15 9.23 10.14
CA ASP A 285 3.36 9.27 8.92
C ASP A 285 3.15 7.87 8.35
N PHE A 286 1.94 7.58 7.88
CA PHE A 286 1.60 6.37 7.12
C PHE A 286 1.25 6.77 5.70
N VAL A 287 2.05 6.34 4.72
CA VAL A 287 1.69 6.39 3.31
C VAL A 287 0.96 5.11 2.97
N LEU A 288 -0.38 5.23 2.90
CA LEU A 288 -1.31 4.11 2.88
C LEU A 288 -1.28 3.33 1.55
N ASP A 289 -1.58 2.04 1.63
CA ASP A 289 -1.86 1.15 0.49
C ASP A 289 -3.37 0.88 0.43
N ASN A 290 -3.82 -0.31 0.81
CA ASN A 290 -5.19 -0.76 0.59
C ASN A 290 -6.19 -0.33 1.68
N ALA A 291 -7.41 -0.03 1.26
CA ALA A 291 -8.58 0.09 2.10
C ALA A 291 -9.05 -1.26 2.66
N GLY A 292 -10.10 -1.22 3.47
CA GLY A 292 -10.65 -2.40 4.12
C GLY A 292 -9.78 -2.86 5.27
N PHE A 293 -9.46 -4.16 5.33
CA PHE A 293 -8.85 -4.74 6.52
C PHE A 293 -7.39 -4.31 6.72
N GLU A 294 -6.64 -4.05 5.64
CA GLU A 294 -5.30 -3.45 5.76
C GLU A 294 -5.33 -2.05 6.41
N LEU A 295 -6.19 -1.14 5.92
CA LEU A 295 -6.38 0.17 6.56
C LEU A 295 -6.82 0.03 8.03
N TYR A 296 -7.69 -0.94 8.33
CA TYR A 296 -8.09 -1.20 9.71
C TYR A 296 -6.89 -1.63 10.58
N CYS A 297 -6.02 -2.50 10.09
CA CYS A 297 -4.77 -2.88 10.75
C CYS A 297 -3.83 -1.67 10.96
N ASP A 298 -3.71 -0.80 9.96
CA ASP A 298 -2.93 0.45 10.06
C ASP A 298 -3.48 1.34 11.17
N CYS A 299 -4.80 1.49 11.26
CA CYS A 299 -5.49 2.23 12.32
C CYS A 299 -5.29 1.60 13.71
N VAL A 300 -5.36 0.28 13.85
CA VAL A 300 -5.07 -0.41 15.12
C VAL A 300 -3.63 -0.14 15.57
N TYR A 301 -2.68 -0.20 14.63
CA TYR A 301 -1.28 0.07 14.95
C TYR A 301 -1.05 1.54 15.35
N ALA A 302 -1.62 2.48 14.60
CA ALA A 302 -1.57 3.91 14.91
C ALA A 302 -2.22 4.26 16.25
N ASP A 303 -3.29 3.57 16.63
CA ASP A 303 -4.00 3.76 17.89
C ASP A 303 -3.11 3.37 19.06
N TRP A 304 -2.41 2.24 18.93
CA TRP A 304 -1.40 1.83 19.91
C TRP A 304 -0.23 2.82 19.99
N LEU A 305 0.26 3.35 18.87
CA LEU A 305 1.35 4.36 18.87
C LEU A 305 0.96 5.62 19.65
N ILE A 306 -0.29 6.08 19.53
CA ILE A 306 -0.83 7.19 20.32
C ILE A 306 -0.95 6.82 21.80
N GLN A 307 -1.57 5.67 22.11
CA GLN A 307 -1.82 5.24 23.49
C GLN A 307 -0.52 4.94 24.26
N ALA A 308 0.51 4.44 23.58
CA ALA A 308 1.83 4.18 24.16
C ALA A 308 2.66 5.47 24.40
N GLY A 309 2.16 6.64 24.00
CA GLY A 309 2.89 7.91 24.11
C GLY A 309 4.09 8.04 23.17
N ILE A 310 4.18 7.14 22.17
CA ILE A 310 5.23 7.14 21.15
C ILE A 310 4.99 8.30 20.19
N ALA A 311 3.75 8.43 19.71
CA ALA A 311 3.31 9.52 18.85
C ALA A 311 2.31 10.42 19.57
N ARG A 312 2.40 11.72 19.30
CA ARG A 312 1.36 12.71 19.63
C ARG A 312 0.36 12.84 18.49
N GLU A 313 0.86 12.77 17.26
CA GLU A 313 0.06 12.88 16.05
C GLU A 313 0.50 11.83 15.01
N ILE A 314 -0.49 11.27 14.32
CA ILE A 314 -0.31 10.34 13.20
C ILE A 314 -0.92 10.96 11.95
N HIS A 315 -0.12 11.09 10.90
CA HIS A 315 -0.55 11.58 9.60
C HIS A 315 -0.77 10.40 8.66
N PHE A 316 -1.93 10.33 8.02
CA PHE A 316 -2.32 9.29 7.09
C PHE A 316 -2.43 9.87 5.69
N HIS A 317 -1.57 9.43 4.78
CA HIS A 317 -1.51 9.90 3.41
C HIS A 317 -2.23 8.92 2.49
N GLY A 318 -3.40 9.34 1.98
CA GLY A 318 -4.18 8.56 1.02
C GLY A 318 -4.18 9.14 -0.39
N LYS A 319 -4.91 8.46 -1.29
CA LYS A 319 -5.00 8.78 -2.71
C LYS A 319 -6.18 9.72 -2.98
N ARG A 320 -6.00 10.71 -3.86
CA ARG A 320 -7.06 11.69 -4.23
C ARG A 320 -8.14 11.09 -5.12
N ILE A 321 -7.78 10.07 -5.90
CA ILE A 321 -8.64 9.42 -6.89
C ILE A 321 -8.68 7.91 -6.65
N PRO A 322 -9.69 7.18 -7.18
CA PRO A 322 -9.67 5.72 -7.22
C PRO A 322 -8.38 5.22 -7.87
N TRP A 323 -7.54 4.53 -7.10
CA TRP A 323 -6.16 4.25 -7.47
C TRP A 323 -5.85 2.78 -7.18
N PHE A 324 -5.17 2.11 -8.12
CA PHE A 324 -4.68 0.73 -7.97
C PHE A 324 -5.69 -0.26 -7.37
N VAL A 325 -6.96 -0.12 -7.77
CA VAL A 325 -8.13 -0.90 -7.30
C VAL A 325 -8.47 -0.60 -5.84
N SER A 326 -7.62 -1.01 -4.90
CA SER A 326 -7.97 -1.04 -3.48
C SER A 326 -7.39 0.10 -2.67
N ASP A 327 -6.62 1.02 -3.25
CA ASP A 327 -5.95 2.06 -2.46
C ASP A 327 -6.94 2.96 -1.70
N VAL A 328 -6.51 3.38 -0.51
CA VAL A 328 -7.30 4.24 0.39
C VAL A 328 -7.49 5.64 -0.20
N THR A 329 -8.76 6.02 -0.40
CA THR A 329 -9.19 7.40 -0.64
C THR A 329 -9.87 7.98 0.60
N ARG A 330 -10.16 9.30 0.59
CA ARG A 330 -10.93 9.96 1.67
C ARG A 330 -12.26 9.27 1.90
N LYS A 331 -12.92 8.81 0.82
CA LYS A 331 -14.20 8.11 0.91
C LYS A 331 -14.07 6.80 1.68
N ASP A 332 -13.00 6.03 1.44
CA ASP A 332 -12.75 4.77 2.13
C ASP A 332 -12.44 4.97 3.61
N TRP A 333 -11.62 5.99 3.93
CA TRP A 333 -11.34 6.36 5.30
C TRP A 333 -12.61 6.72 6.07
N CYS A 334 -13.40 7.64 5.53
CA CYS A 334 -14.68 8.04 6.13
C CYS A 334 -15.62 6.85 6.26
N TRP A 335 -15.68 6.00 5.24
CA TRP A 335 -16.51 4.80 5.25
C TRP A 335 -16.11 3.84 6.36
N LEU A 336 -14.82 3.55 6.55
CA LEU A 336 -14.36 2.64 7.60
C LEU A 336 -14.80 3.13 8.98
N LEU A 337 -14.48 4.38 9.33
CA LEU A 337 -14.81 4.95 10.65
C LEU A 337 -16.32 5.05 10.89
N ASN A 338 -17.10 5.41 9.86
CA ASN A 338 -18.55 5.47 9.95
C ASN A 338 -19.16 4.06 10.09
N SER A 339 -18.68 3.11 9.31
CA SER A 339 -19.13 1.72 9.35
C SER A 339 -18.86 1.06 10.70
N MET A 340 -17.70 1.32 11.32
CA MET A 340 -17.38 0.81 12.66
C MET A 340 -18.27 1.44 13.74
N THR A 341 -18.65 2.71 13.58
CA THR A 341 -19.38 3.46 14.62
C THR A 341 -20.90 3.30 14.52
N TYR A 342 -21.43 3.31 13.30
CA TYR A 342 -22.87 3.39 13.02
C TYR A 342 -23.37 2.26 12.11
N GLY A 343 -22.47 1.49 11.52
CA GLY A 343 -22.82 0.51 10.51
C GLY A 343 -23.43 -0.76 11.09
N SER A 344 -24.10 -1.49 10.21
CA SER A 344 -24.67 -2.83 10.46
C SER A 344 -24.03 -3.88 9.54
N LEU A 345 -22.74 -3.70 9.20
CA LEU A 345 -22.02 -4.53 8.23
C LEU A 345 -21.95 -6.02 8.64
N PHE A 346 -21.97 -6.29 9.94
CA PHE A 346 -21.84 -7.63 10.50
C PHE A 346 -23.14 -8.02 11.21
N PRO A 347 -24.17 -8.49 10.45
CA PRO A 347 -25.49 -8.76 11.00
C PRO A 347 -25.50 -9.90 12.03
N ASP A 348 -24.53 -10.82 11.94
CA ASP A 348 -24.41 -11.98 12.81
C ASP A 348 -23.46 -11.73 14.01
N ALA A 349 -22.99 -10.50 14.21
CA ALA A 349 -22.06 -10.16 15.30
C ALA A 349 -22.72 -10.25 16.67
N GLN A 350 -22.00 -10.77 17.66
CA GLN A 350 -22.45 -10.75 19.05
C GLN A 350 -22.49 -9.31 19.58
N PRO A 351 -23.37 -8.99 20.55
CA PRO A 351 -23.48 -7.63 21.09
C PRO A 351 -22.15 -7.05 21.60
N GLN A 352 -21.30 -7.90 22.19
CA GLN A 352 -19.98 -7.49 22.71
C GLN A 352 -18.98 -7.20 21.58
N GLU A 353 -18.95 -8.01 20.52
CA GLU A 353 -18.11 -7.78 19.33
C GLU A 353 -18.51 -6.47 18.63
N ALA A 354 -19.82 -6.24 18.48
CA ALA A 354 -20.33 -5.01 17.91
C ALA A 354 -19.97 -3.78 18.77
N GLU A 355 -20.00 -3.90 20.10
CA GLU A 355 -19.62 -2.80 20.98
C GLU A 355 -18.10 -2.56 21.02
N SER A 356 -17.27 -3.60 20.94
CA SER A 356 -15.82 -3.45 20.88
C SER A 356 -15.40 -2.69 19.61
N LEU A 357 -15.99 -3.03 18.47
CA LEU A 357 -15.77 -2.32 17.21
C LEU A 357 -16.26 -0.87 17.26
N ARG A 358 -17.44 -0.62 17.84
CA ARG A 358 -17.97 0.74 18.05
C ARG A 358 -17.08 1.57 18.96
N THR A 359 -16.47 0.95 19.97
CA THR A 359 -15.55 1.62 20.90
C THR A 359 -14.31 2.13 20.17
N LEU A 360 -13.69 1.30 19.33
CA LEU A 360 -12.59 1.73 18.47
C LEU A 360 -13.02 2.85 17.51
N GLY A 361 -14.15 2.67 16.81
CA GLY A 361 -14.66 3.67 15.86
C GLY A 361 -14.89 5.05 16.50
N LYS A 362 -15.47 5.09 17.71
CA LYS A 362 -15.64 6.33 18.48
C LYS A 362 -14.30 6.95 18.88
N ARG A 363 -13.34 6.15 19.36
CA ARG A 363 -12.00 6.63 19.76
C ARG A 363 -11.26 7.24 18.58
N TRP A 364 -11.23 6.55 17.44
CA TRP A 364 -10.52 7.01 16.24
C TRP A 364 -11.13 8.27 15.64
N LYS A 365 -12.47 8.39 15.65
CA LYS A 365 -13.14 9.65 15.29
C LYS A 365 -12.82 10.79 16.25
N GLN A 366 -12.67 10.49 17.54
CA GLN A 366 -12.25 11.49 18.50
C GLN A 366 -10.80 11.92 18.24
N TYR A 367 -9.90 11.01 17.83
CA TYR A 367 -8.55 11.36 17.40
C TYR A 367 -8.54 12.28 16.17
N GLU A 368 -9.39 12.03 15.17
CA GLU A 368 -9.56 12.97 14.04
C GLU A 368 -10.01 14.35 14.52
N LYS A 369 -11.00 14.40 15.43
CA LYS A 369 -11.53 15.66 15.95
C LYS A 369 -10.49 16.43 16.79
N GLU A 370 -9.64 15.73 17.52
CA GLU A 370 -8.59 16.30 18.36
C GLU A 370 -7.31 16.65 17.59
N GLY A 371 -7.21 16.30 16.29
CA GLY A 371 -6.00 16.47 15.50
C GLY A 371 -4.87 15.49 15.86
N LYS A 372 -5.17 14.43 16.61
CA LYS A 372 -4.21 13.34 16.86
C LYS A 372 -4.04 12.46 15.63
N TRP A 373 -5.12 12.26 14.88
CA TRP A 373 -5.08 11.61 13.58
C TRP A 373 -5.43 12.63 12.52
N ILE A 374 -4.58 12.77 11.52
CA ILE A 374 -4.76 13.72 10.42
C ILE A 374 -4.72 12.90 9.14
N TYR A 375 -5.78 12.98 8.33
CA TYR A 375 -5.80 12.34 7.03
C TYR A 375 -5.62 13.38 5.93
N GLU A 376 -4.66 13.13 5.07
CA GLU A 376 -4.24 14.05 4.03
C GLU A 376 -4.20 13.34 2.68
N GLN A 377 -4.32 14.15 1.63
CA GLN A 377 -4.18 13.67 0.27
C GLN A 377 -3.36 14.70 -0.51
N HIS A 378 -2.37 14.21 -1.25
CA HIS A 378 -1.54 15.04 -2.10
C HIS A 378 -1.59 14.53 -3.55
N PRO A 379 -1.66 15.41 -4.57
CA PRO A 379 -1.68 14.98 -5.98
C PRO A 379 -0.52 14.05 -6.35
N PHE A 380 0.66 14.27 -5.77
CA PHE A 380 1.87 13.50 -6.03
C PHE A 380 1.69 11.98 -5.87
N TRP A 381 0.92 11.54 -4.86
CA TRP A 381 0.68 10.12 -4.60
C TRP A 381 0.05 9.39 -5.79
N CYS A 382 -0.75 10.11 -6.58
CA CYS A 382 -1.46 9.61 -7.76
C CYS A 382 -0.77 9.98 -9.10
N THR A 383 0.51 10.36 -9.07
CA THR A 383 1.30 10.60 -10.29
C THR A 383 2.05 9.35 -10.75
N GLY A 384 2.59 9.39 -11.97
CA GLY A 384 3.53 8.39 -12.49
C GLY A 384 4.98 8.59 -12.06
N TYR A 385 5.29 9.59 -11.23
CA TYR A 385 6.61 9.78 -10.65
C TYR A 385 6.91 8.74 -9.58
N THR A 386 8.20 8.48 -9.39
CA THR A 386 8.72 7.70 -8.27
C THR A 386 8.93 8.64 -7.09
N PHE A 387 9.23 8.10 -5.91
CA PHE A 387 9.50 8.95 -4.75
C PHE A 387 10.88 9.59 -4.78
N TRP A 388 11.74 9.26 -5.77
CA TRP A 388 12.97 10.00 -6.01
C TRP A 388 12.70 11.44 -6.46
N GLU A 389 11.55 11.70 -7.09
CA GLU A 389 11.19 13.03 -7.59
C GLU A 389 10.39 13.88 -6.60
N ILE A 390 10.10 13.38 -5.38
CA ILE A 390 9.21 14.07 -4.44
C ILE A 390 9.71 15.47 -4.10
N ASN A 391 11.00 15.62 -3.80
CA ASN A 391 11.60 16.92 -3.47
C ASN A 391 11.57 17.88 -4.68
N THR A 392 11.78 17.36 -5.90
CA THR A 392 11.84 18.20 -7.11
C THR A 392 10.49 18.57 -7.70
N GLU A 393 9.49 17.69 -7.60
CA GLU A 393 8.18 17.85 -8.25
C GLU A 393 7.07 18.21 -7.25
N SER A 394 7.29 18.01 -5.95
CA SER A 394 6.37 18.36 -4.86
C SER A 394 7.15 18.72 -3.58
N PRO A 395 7.97 19.80 -3.62
CA PRO A 395 8.81 20.21 -2.49
C PRO A 395 8.00 20.52 -1.23
N ASP A 396 6.76 20.98 -1.37
CA ASP A 396 5.82 21.20 -0.29
C ASP A 396 5.52 19.89 0.47
N LEU A 397 5.21 18.82 -0.25
CA LEU A 397 5.03 17.49 0.35
C LEU A 397 6.33 16.96 0.97
N PHE A 398 7.48 17.14 0.31
CA PHE A 398 8.76 16.70 0.87
C PHE A 398 9.07 17.42 2.19
N HIS A 399 8.90 18.75 2.24
CA HIS A 399 9.12 19.53 3.46
C HIS A 399 8.15 19.15 4.58
N ASP A 400 6.88 18.86 4.26
CA ASP A 400 5.94 18.36 5.27
C ASP A 400 6.38 17.00 5.85
N LEU A 401 6.85 16.08 5.01
CA LEU A 401 7.38 14.79 5.46
C LEU A 401 8.67 14.92 6.29
N CYS A 402 9.47 15.98 6.08
CA CYS A 402 10.68 16.25 6.88
C CYS A 402 10.37 16.53 8.36
N GLU A 403 9.14 16.90 8.69
CA GLU A 403 8.68 17.09 10.08
C GLU A 403 8.39 15.76 10.80
N SER A 404 8.38 14.65 10.06
CA SER A 404 8.10 13.32 10.60
C SER A 404 9.33 12.69 11.26
N GLN A 405 9.13 12.01 12.39
CA GLN A 405 10.17 11.18 13.00
C GLN A 405 10.30 9.82 12.30
N LEU A 406 9.26 9.40 11.56
CA LEU A 406 9.23 8.16 10.79
C LEU A 406 8.09 8.20 9.78
N VAL A 407 8.42 7.92 8.52
CA VAL A 407 7.43 7.70 7.45
C VAL A 407 7.36 6.22 7.10
N ILE A 408 6.21 5.59 7.36
CA ILE A 408 5.91 4.20 7.06
C ILE A 408 5.18 4.11 5.72
N PHE A 409 5.83 3.53 4.72
CA PHE A 409 5.26 3.25 3.42
C PHE A 409 4.71 1.82 3.38
N LYS A 410 3.39 1.71 3.20
CA LYS A 410 2.68 0.44 3.14
C LYS A 410 2.66 -0.15 1.73
N GLY A 411 2.83 -1.45 1.61
CA GLY A 411 2.45 -2.20 0.41
C GLY A 411 3.42 -2.13 -0.77
N ASP A 412 3.05 -2.83 -1.84
CA ASP A 412 3.92 -3.10 -2.98
C ASP A 412 4.13 -1.88 -3.88
N LEU A 413 3.08 -1.11 -4.15
CA LEU A 413 3.19 0.06 -5.02
C LEU A 413 4.10 1.14 -4.41
N ASN A 414 3.95 1.42 -3.12
CA ASN A 414 4.81 2.39 -2.45
C ASN A 414 6.27 1.91 -2.46
N HIS A 415 6.54 0.61 -2.25
CA HIS A 415 7.90 0.08 -2.37
C HIS A 415 8.46 0.20 -3.79
N ARG A 416 7.65 -0.08 -4.82
CA ARG A 416 8.04 0.15 -6.23
C ARG A 416 8.37 1.61 -6.50
N LYS A 417 7.56 2.55 -5.98
CA LYS A 417 7.83 3.99 -6.06
C LYS A 417 9.07 4.43 -5.27
N LEU A 418 9.35 3.83 -4.13
CA LEU A 418 10.59 4.06 -3.38
C LEU A 418 11.82 3.61 -4.18
N THR A 419 11.73 2.44 -4.83
CA THR A 419 12.88 1.73 -5.44
C THR A 419 12.97 1.89 -6.96
N TYR A 420 12.24 2.84 -7.53
CA TYR A 420 12.19 3.16 -8.97
C TYR A 420 11.65 2.04 -9.88
N ASP A 421 11.04 0.98 -9.34
CA ASP A 421 10.47 -0.16 -10.08
C ASP A 421 11.42 -0.71 -11.17
N CYS A 422 12.67 -0.99 -10.78
CA CYS A 422 13.75 -1.34 -11.70
C CYS A 422 14.47 -2.64 -11.31
N GLN A 423 15.31 -3.12 -12.22
CA GLN A 423 16.05 -4.38 -12.09
C GLN A 423 17.33 -4.24 -11.25
N ALA A 424 17.24 -3.54 -10.12
CA ALA A 424 18.35 -3.48 -9.17
C ALA A 424 18.67 -4.90 -8.66
N PRO A 425 19.96 -5.24 -8.44
CA PRO A 425 20.33 -6.48 -7.76
C PRO A 425 19.60 -6.58 -6.41
N THR A 426 19.13 -7.77 -6.05
CA THR A 426 18.36 -7.98 -4.82
C THR A 426 19.13 -7.60 -3.56
N SER A 427 20.46 -7.70 -3.58
CA SER A 427 21.35 -7.28 -2.49
C SER A 427 21.61 -5.78 -2.43
N THR A 428 21.03 -4.97 -3.33
CA THR A 428 21.20 -3.51 -3.29
C THR A 428 20.66 -2.98 -1.95
N PRO A 429 21.46 -2.28 -1.14
CA PRO A 429 21.00 -1.78 0.16
C PRO A 429 19.81 -0.83 0.02
N PHE A 430 18.85 -0.88 0.93
CA PHE A 430 17.62 -0.09 0.83
C PHE A 430 17.88 1.42 0.72
N GLY A 431 18.83 1.95 1.51
CA GLY A 431 19.22 3.36 1.44
C GLY A 431 19.84 3.79 0.10
N VAL A 432 20.40 2.85 -0.68
CA VAL A 432 20.84 3.12 -2.05
C VAL A 432 19.65 3.10 -3.01
N ALA A 433 18.75 2.13 -2.84
CA ALA A 433 17.58 1.94 -3.69
C ALA A 433 16.56 3.08 -3.62
N ILE A 434 16.43 3.76 -2.46
CA ILE A 434 15.50 4.89 -2.30
C ILE A 434 16.10 6.26 -2.68
N GLY A 435 17.37 6.29 -3.09
CA GLY A 435 18.01 7.45 -3.71
C GLY A 435 17.91 8.74 -2.88
N PRO A 436 17.33 9.83 -3.43
CA PRO A 436 17.17 11.11 -2.74
C PRO A 436 16.49 11.00 -1.36
N LEU A 437 15.53 10.09 -1.18
CA LEU A 437 14.84 9.93 0.11
C LEU A 437 15.72 9.36 1.25
N ALA A 438 16.92 8.87 0.95
CA ALA A 438 17.91 8.51 1.96
C ALA A 438 18.98 9.58 2.20
N LYS A 439 19.10 10.59 1.32
CA LYS A 439 20.29 11.44 1.22
C LYS A 439 20.02 12.94 1.20
N ASP A 440 18.86 13.34 0.71
CA ASP A 440 18.48 14.75 0.64
C ASP A 440 18.40 15.32 2.05
N ALA A 441 18.88 16.54 2.22
CA ALA A 441 18.88 17.21 3.51
C ALA A 441 17.44 17.34 4.03
N GLY A 442 17.22 16.90 5.27
CA GLY A 442 15.89 16.88 5.90
C GLY A 442 15.10 15.59 5.69
N ALA A 443 15.54 14.69 4.80
CA ALA A 443 14.80 13.46 4.53
C ALA A 443 14.58 12.65 5.82
N PRO A 444 13.33 12.30 6.16
CA PRO A 444 13.02 11.63 7.42
C PRO A 444 13.49 10.16 7.38
N PRO A 445 13.53 9.47 8.53
CA PRO A 445 13.59 8.01 8.55
C PRO A 445 12.41 7.40 7.78
N VAL A 446 12.70 6.42 6.93
CA VAL A 446 11.73 5.79 6.01
C VAL A 446 11.69 4.29 6.25
N ALA A 447 10.51 3.77 6.58
CA ALA A 447 10.26 2.33 6.65
C ALA A 447 9.38 1.87 5.49
N SER A 448 9.71 0.74 4.88
CA SER A 448 8.85 0.07 3.91
C SER A 448 8.34 -1.25 4.50
N LEU A 449 7.03 -1.35 4.70
CA LEU A 449 6.34 -2.57 5.11
C LEU A 449 5.64 -3.17 3.90
N ARG A 450 6.29 -4.14 3.27
CA ARG A 450 5.89 -4.61 1.94
C ARG A 450 5.78 -6.13 1.87
N THR A 451 4.56 -6.61 1.62
CA THR A 451 4.36 -7.94 1.02
C THR A 451 4.79 -7.91 -0.45
N ILE A 452 5.63 -8.85 -0.87
CA ILE A 452 6.28 -8.88 -2.19
C ILE A 452 5.29 -9.34 -3.26
N LYS A 453 4.90 -8.43 -4.17
CA LYS A 453 3.92 -8.65 -5.25
C LYS A 453 4.41 -8.16 -6.63
N SER A 454 5.71 -7.91 -6.78
CA SER A 454 6.34 -7.42 -8.02
C SER A 454 7.81 -7.84 -8.12
N ASP A 455 8.35 -7.81 -9.34
CA ASP A 455 9.71 -8.29 -9.65
C ASP A 455 10.83 -7.54 -8.91
N VAL A 456 10.64 -6.26 -8.59
CA VAL A 456 11.63 -5.46 -7.85
C VAL A 456 11.72 -5.97 -6.41
N VAL A 457 12.92 -6.31 -5.95
CA VAL A 457 13.24 -6.65 -4.55
C VAL A 457 14.63 -6.10 -4.29
N VAL A 458 14.83 -5.49 -3.12
CA VAL A 458 16.11 -4.93 -2.68
C VAL A 458 16.35 -5.30 -1.22
N ASP A 459 17.59 -5.15 -0.75
CA ASP A 459 18.05 -5.48 0.60
C ASP A 459 17.75 -6.92 1.04
N VAL A 460 17.86 -7.87 0.10
CA VAL A 460 17.77 -9.31 0.32
C VAL A 460 19.05 -9.97 -0.20
N PRO A 461 19.74 -10.82 0.57
CA PRO A 461 20.98 -11.47 0.11
C PRO A 461 20.79 -12.21 -1.21
N LEU A 462 21.77 -12.09 -2.13
CA LEU A 462 21.71 -12.73 -3.46
C LEU A 462 21.48 -14.23 -3.35
N GLU A 463 22.16 -14.89 -2.42
CA GLU A 463 22.03 -16.33 -2.13
C GLU A 463 20.59 -16.74 -1.78
N VAL A 464 19.86 -15.89 -1.06
CA VAL A 464 18.45 -16.15 -0.70
C VAL A 464 17.58 -16.02 -1.94
N SER A 465 17.76 -14.97 -2.73
CA SER A 465 16.99 -14.78 -3.96
C SER A 465 17.27 -15.85 -5.01
N GLU A 466 18.53 -16.22 -5.25
CA GLU A 466 18.91 -17.26 -6.22
C GLU A 466 18.37 -18.63 -5.82
N ARG A 467 18.37 -18.93 -4.51
CA ARG A 467 17.72 -20.14 -3.99
C ARG A 467 16.23 -20.13 -4.29
N LEU A 468 15.52 -19.05 -3.96
CA LEU A 468 14.08 -18.94 -4.20
C LEU A 468 13.73 -18.95 -5.69
N ASP A 469 14.59 -18.40 -6.56
CA ASP A 469 14.41 -18.44 -8.02
C ASP A 469 14.45 -19.85 -8.58
N ARG A 470 15.32 -20.70 -8.01
CA ARG A 470 15.42 -22.10 -8.38
C ARG A 470 14.30 -22.94 -7.75
N ASP A 471 14.00 -22.71 -6.48
CA ASP A 471 13.19 -23.63 -5.67
C ASP A 471 11.69 -23.24 -5.65
N GLU A 472 11.36 -21.96 -5.81
CA GLU A 472 9.99 -21.42 -5.79
C GLU A 472 9.73 -20.41 -6.93
N PRO A 473 9.61 -20.87 -8.20
CA PRO A 473 9.31 -19.99 -9.33
C PRO A 473 8.05 -19.13 -9.08
N GLY A 474 8.20 -17.81 -9.22
CA GLY A 474 7.11 -16.86 -8.96
C GLY A 474 7.02 -16.33 -7.52
N TRP A 475 7.98 -16.66 -6.65
CA TRP A 475 7.98 -16.17 -5.26
C TRP A 475 7.82 -14.64 -5.15
N ARG A 476 8.43 -13.88 -6.07
CA ARG A 476 8.38 -12.40 -6.13
C ARG A 476 7.01 -11.81 -6.44
N ILE A 477 6.03 -12.61 -6.84
CA ILE A 477 4.67 -12.12 -7.11
C ILE A 477 3.58 -12.93 -6.40
N SER A 478 3.99 -13.84 -5.53
CA SER A 478 3.10 -14.76 -4.82
C SER A 478 2.37 -14.08 -3.66
N GLY A 479 2.92 -13.00 -3.11
CA GLY A 479 2.47 -12.41 -1.84
C GLY A 479 2.76 -13.27 -0.61
N LYS A 480 3.55 -14.35 -0.74
CA LYS A 480 3.97 -15.23 0.38
C LYS A 480 5.09 -14.61 1.21
N TYR A 481 5.96 -13.84 0.59
CA TYR A 481 7.14 -13.23 1.22
C TYR A 481 6.95 -11.74 1.44
N ALA A 482 7.71 -11.19 2.38
CA ALA A 482 7.69 -9.79 2.71
C ALA A 482 9.09 -9.24 2.96
N VAL A 483 9.19 -7.91 3.03
CA VAL A 483 10.34 -7.19 3.57
C VAL A 483 9.85 -6.10 4.53
N VAL A 484 10.63 -5.88 5.58
CA VAL A 484 10.56 -4.75 6.51
C VAL A 484 11.90 -4.05 6.39
N LEU A 485 11.96 -2.97 5.63
CA LEU A 485 13.21 -2.24 5.38
C LEU A 485 13.15 -0.86 6.04
N LEU A 486 14.30 -0.39 6.51
CA LEU A 486 14.45 0.89 7.19
C LEU A 486 15.69 1.60 6.65
N SER A 487 15.50 2.86 6.26
CA SER A 487 16.56 3.84 6.03
C SER A 487 16.47 4.90 7.12
N ASP A 488 17.61 5.28 7.68
CA ASP A 488 17.69 6.29 8.75
C ASP A 488 17.45 7.72 8.22
N GLY A 489 17.36 7.91 6.89
CA GLY A 489 17.21 9.21 6.25
C GLY A 489 18.43 10.10 6.41
N SER A 490 18.22 11.41 6.24
CA SER A 490 19.19 12.46 6.57
C SER A 490 18.48 13.62 7.29
N PRO A 491 17.82 13.35 8.44
CA PRO A 491 17.02 14.35 9.14
C PRO A 491 17.91 15.50 9.59
N THR A 492 17.35 16.72 9.55
CA THR A 492 18.05 17.89 10.09
C THR A 492 18.29 17.65 11.59
N PRO A 493 19.52 17.81 12.10
CA PRO A 493 19.77 17.66 13.54
C PRO A 493 18.86 18.61 14.30
N LEU A 494 18.08 18.07 15.26
CA LEU A 494 17.38 18.93 16.21
C LEU A 494 18.42 19.83 16.88
N PRO A 495 18.17 21.15 17.02
CA PRO A 495 19.06 22.00 17.80
C PRO A 495 19.23 21.36 19.19
N ALA A 496 20.49 21.22 19.61
CA ALA A 496 20.80 20.65 20.92
C ALA A 496 20.04 21.42 22.02
N PRO A 497 19.46 20.73 23.01
CA PRO A 497 18.63 21.34 24.04
C PRO A 497 19.35 22.42 24.86
#